data_AF-A0A0R1GQU4-F1
#
_entry.id   AF-A0A0R1GQU4-F1
#
_cell.length_a   1.000
_cell.length_b   1.000
_cell.length_c   1.000
_cell.angle_alpha   90.00
_cell.angle_beta   90.00
_cell.angle_gamma   90.00
#
_symmetry.space_group_name_H-M   'P 1'
#
loop_
_entity.id
_entity.type
_entity.pdbx_description
1 polymer ?
#
loop_
_entity_poly.entity_id
_entity_poly.type
_entity_poly.pdbx_seq_one_letter_code
_entity_poly.pdbx_strand_id
1 'polypeptide(L)'
;MPPQFKGLGIGLIAIFNILPTLGNGLYLLVLVINIANTVEYQQWLTGERHEGILLSVRPLMTKIGMAVGQLSGMLIFQLTGTLALTQKIAKIERLAASNQLAPILKQQMITNILQNGTGARVTGLLICWTLVPLFGIVGITWLADHHLTIDEKRYDSIRDALETTRYQSS
;
A
#
# COMPACT_ATOMS: atom_id res chain seq x y z
N MET A 1 21.04 -20.38 14.57
CA MET A 1 19.73 -20.90 15.04
C MET A 1 18.63 -20.11 14.35
N PRO A 2 17.68 -20.74 13.66
CA PRO A 2 16.53 -20.01 13.11
C PRO A 2 15.76 -19.37 14.30
N PRO A 3 15.27 -18.13 14.17
CA PRO A 3 14.42 -17.55 15.18
C PRO A 3 13.21 -18.46 15.35
N GLN A 4 13.09 -19.04 16.53
CA GLN A 4 12.01 -19.92 16.93
C GLN A 4 10.79 -19.02 17.12
N PHE A 5 10.11 -18.64 16.04
CA PHE A 5 8.79 -18.02 16.12
C PHE A 5 7.86 -19.07 16.71
N LYS A 6 7.74 -19.07 18.05
CA LYS A 6 6.73 -19.83 18.79
C LYS A 6 5.39 -19.59 18.09
N GLY A 7 4.48 -20.58 18.04
CA GLY A 7 3.18 -20.44 17.36
C GLY A 7 2.40 -19.16 17.74
N LEU A 8 2.64 -18.63 18.94
CA LEU A 8 2.17 -17.31 19.39
C LEU A 8 2.60 -16.14 18.48
N GLY A 9 3.83 -16.12 17.99
CA GLY A 9 4.35 -15.09 17.09
C GLY A 9 3.69 -15.13 15.72
N ILE A 10 3.40 -16.32 15.18
CA ILE A 10 2.70 -16.48 13.91
C ILE A 10 1.24 -16.02 14.06
N GLY A 11 0.57 -16.41 15.15
CA GLY A 11 -0.79 -15.96 15.44
C GLY A 11 -0.89 -14.44 15.59
N LEU A 12 0.08 -13.82 16.27
CA LEU A 12 0.14 -12.37 16.42
C LEU A 12 0.27 -11.67 15.07
N ILE A 13 1.20 -12.11 14.22
CA ILE A 13 1.41 -11.54 12.88
C ILE A 13 0.13 -11.67 12.02
N ALA A 14 -0.58 -12.81 12.12
CA ALA A 14 -1.83 -13.01 11.41
C ALA A 14 -2.91 -12.00 11.87
N ILE A 15 -3.07 -11.80 13.18
CA ILE A 15 -4.03 -10.81 13.71
C ILE A 15 -3.69 -9.40 13.24
N PHE A 16 -2.42 -9.01 13.30
CA PHE A 16 -1.96 -7.70 12.82
C PHE A 16 -2.11 -7.53 11.30
N ASN A 17 -2.14 -8.61 10.53
CA ASN A 17 -2.37 -8.54 9.08
C ASN A 17 -3.86 -8.45 8.71
N ILE A 18 -4.73 -9.08 9.50
CA ILE A 18 -6.19 -9.07 9.26
C ILE A 18 -6.76 -7.66 9.41
N LEU A 19 -6.32 -6.90 10.42
CA LEU A 19 -6.89 -5.59 10.72
C LEU A 19 -6.75 -4.58 9.57
N PRO A 20 -5.55 -4.34 8.98
CA PRO A 20 -5.40 -3.48 7.80
C PRO A 20 -6.15 -4.03 6.57
N THR A 21 -6.16 -5.35 6.39
CA THR A 21 -6.85 -5.99 5.26
C THR A 21 -8.35 -5.73 5.30
N LEU A 22 -8.95 -5.83 6.48
CA LEU A 22 -10.37 -5.53 6.70
C LEU A 22 -10.66 -4.03 6.50
N GLY A 23 -9.82 -3.15 7.06
CA GLY A 23 -9.96 -1.71 6.89
C GLY A 23 -9.89 -1.28 5.42
N ASN A 24 -8.95 -1.84 4.65
CA ASN A 24 -8.85 -1.59 3.21
C ASN A 24 -10.10 -2.07 2.45
N GLY A 25 -10.67 -3.21 2.83
CA GLY A 25 -11.92 -3.71 2.25
C GLY A 25 -13.11 -2.79 2.50
N LEU A 26 -13.28 -2.32 3.74
CA LEU A 26 -14.35 -1.38 4.10
C LEU A 26 -14.20 -0.02 3.41
N TYR A 27 -12.98 0.52 3.35
CA TYR A 27 -12.68 1.75 2.62
C TYR A 27 -13.06 1.63 1.14
N LEU A 28 -12.67 0.52 0.50
CA LEU A 28 -12.99 0.28 -0.91
C LEU A 28 -14.50 0.15 -1.15
N LEU A 29 -15.25 -0.43 -0.20
CA LEU A 29 -16.71 -0.52 -0.29
C LEU A 29 -17.36 0.87 -0.27
N VAL A 30 -17.00 1.70 0.72
CA VAL A 30 -17.52 3.07 0.84
C VAL A 30 -17.17 3.89 -0.40
N LEU A 31 -15.94 3.78 -0.88
CA LEU A 31 -15.49 4.47 -2.09
C LEU A 31 -16.34 4.11 -3.31
N VAL A 32 -16.63 2.82 -3.52
CA VAL A 32 -17.43 2.37 -4.67
C VAL A 32 -18.88 2.85 -4.59
N ILE A 33 -19.47 2.84 -3.39
CA ILE A 33 -20.83 3.36 -3.18
C ILE A 33 -20.85 4.86 -3.50
N ASN A 34 -19.90 5.63 -2.99
CA ASN A 34 -19.82 7.06 -3.26
C ASN A 34 -19.67 7.36 -4.76
N ILE A 35 -18.83 6.60 -5.47
CA ILE A 35 -18.67 6.82 -6.90
C ILE A 35 -19.92 6.38 -7.69
N ALA A 36 -20.58 5.29 -7.29
CA ALA A 36 -21.85 4.88 -7.90
C ALA A 36 -22.92 5.98 -7.76
N ASN A 37 -23.04 6.59 -6.57
CA ASN A 37 -23.95 7.72 -6.33
C ASN A 37 -23.61 8.92 -7.22
N THR A 38 -22.33 9.22 -7.46
CA THR A 38 -21.93 10.30 -8.38
C THR A 38 -22.27 10.00 -9.83
N VAL A 39 -22.21 8.74 -10.25
CA VAL A 39 -22.59 8.31 -11.60
C VAL A 39 -24.10 8.40 -11.79
N GLU A 40 -24.89 7.97 -10.81
CA GLU A 40 -26.35 8.08 -10.84
C GLU A 40 -26.79 9.54 -10.89
N TYR A 41 -26.16 10.39 -10.09
CA TYR A 41 -26.38 11.83 -10.13
C TYR A 41 -26.04 12.43 -11.50
N GLN A 42 -24.88 12.08 -12.08
CA GLN A 42 -24.51 12.56 -13.41
C GLN A 42 -25.52 12.11 -14.47
N GLN A 43 -25.96 10.84 -14.43
CA GLN A 43 -26.99 10.32 -15.31
C GLN A 43 -28.31 11.09 -15.17
N TRP A 44 -28.67 11.49 -13.94
CA TRP A 44 -29.86 12.29 -13.70
C TRP A 44 -29.77 13.69 -14.36
N LEU A 45 -28.58 14.29 -14.44
CA LEU A 45 -28.38 15.60 -15.10
C LEU A 45 -28.22 15.51 -16.62
N THR A 46 -27.45 14.55 -17.13
CA THR A 46 -27.07 14.51 -18.56
C THR A 46 -27.87 13.51 -19.38
N GLY A 47 -28.61 12.59 -18.73
CA GLY A 47 -29.28 11.48 -19.39
C GLY A 47 -28.35 10.37 -19.89
N GLU A 48 -27.02 10.55 -19.82
CA GLU A 48 -26.02 9.57 -20.27
C GLU A 48 -25.35 8.84 -19.09
N ARG A 49 -25.11 7.53 -19.25
CA ARG A 49 -24.57 6.66 -18.20
C ARG A 49 -23.12 6.26 -18.50
N HIS A 50 -22.16 6.82 -17.77
CA HIS A 50 -20.72 6.58 -17.97
C HIS A 50 -20.12 5.52 -17.02
N GLU A 51 -20.81 4.39 -16.82
CA GLU A 51 -20.30 3.30 -15.96
C GLU A 51 -19.00 2.67 -16.46
N GLY A 52 -18.75 2.67 -17.77
CA GLY A 52 -17.53 2.11 -18.35
C GLY A 52 -16.26 2.84 -17.90
N ILE A 53 -16.35 4.15 -17.68
CA ILE A 53 -15.23 4.95 -17.17
C ILE A 53 -14.99 4.62 -15.69
N LEU A 54 -16.06 4.49 -14.90
CA LEU A 54 -15.96 4.06 -13.49
C LEU A 54 -15.30 2.68 -13.36
N LEU A 55 -15.76 1.71 -14.17
CA LEU A 55 -15.27 0.33 -14.11
C LEU A 55 -13.77 0.24 -14.40
N SER A 56 -13.25 1.11 -15.27
CA SER A 56 -11.82 1.14 -15.64
C SER A 56 -10.95 1.94 -14.67
N VAL A 57 -11.47 3.01 -14.07
CA VAL A 57 -10.73 3.87 -13.12
C VAL A 57 -10.38 3.13 -11.83
N ARG A 58 -11.26 2.28 -11.31
CA ARG A 58 -11.02 1.55 -10.05
C ARG A 58 -9.77 0.65 -10.09
N PRO A 59 -9.63 -0.29 -11.05
CA PRO A 59 -8.42 -1.10 -11.16
C PRO A 59 -7.19 -0.27 -11.56
N LEU A 60 -7.38 0.83 -12.31
CA LEU A 60 -6.28 1.74 -12.66
C LEU A 60 -5.66 2.39 -11.41
N MET A 61 -6.48 3.00 -10.54
CA MET A 61 -5.96 3.63 -9.31
C MET A 61 -5.28 2.62 -8.39
N THR A 62 -5.84 1.42 -8.28
CA THR A 62 -5.21 0.34 -7.51
C THR A 62 -3.84 -0.03 -8.09
N LYS A 63 -3.72 -0.17 -9.42
CA LYS A 63 -2.45 -0.49 -10.08
C LYS A 63 -1.40 0.61 -9.90
N ILE A 64 -1.81 1.87 -10.00
CA ILE A 64 -0.92 3.02 -9.77
C ILE A 64 -0.42 3.01 -8.32
N GLY A 65 -1.32 2.85 -7.35
CA GLY A 65 -0.94 2.76 -5.93
C GLY A 65 0.04 1.61 -5.66
N MET A 66 -0.21 0.43 -6.23
CA MET A 66 0.69 -0.72 -6.11
C MET A 66 2.05 -0.47 -6.77
N ALA A 67 2.09 0.16 -7.95
CA ALA A 67 3.34 0.50 -8.62
C ALA A 67 4.17 1.48 -7.79
N VAL A 68 3.54 2.53 -7.25
CA VAL A 68 4.21 3.51 -6.37
C VAL A 68 4.72 2.83 -5.09
N GLY A 69 3.92 1.96 -4.47
CA GLY A 69 4.34 1.19 -3.29
C GLY A 69 5.52 0.24 -3.58
N GLN A 70 5.52 -0.42 -4.74
CA GLN A 70 6.60 -1.32 -5.13
C GLN A 70 7.90 -0.54 -5.44
N LEU A 71 7.79 0.60 -6.11
CA LEU A 71 8.93 1.48 -6.40
C LEU A 71 9.53 2.06 -5.13
N SER A 72 8.70 2.54 -4.20
CA SER A 72 9.18 3.06 -2.92
C SER A 72 9.88 1.96 -2.11
N GLY A 73 9.31 0.76 -2.01
CA GLY A 73 9.94 -0.38 -1.36
C GLY A 73 11.30 -0.76 -1.98
N MET A 74 11.40 -0.75 -3.31
CA MET A 74 12.64 -1.04 -4.01
C MET A 74 13.74 0.00 -3.71
N LEU A 75 13.38 1.28 -3.68
CA LEU A 75 14.31 2.36 -3.32
C LEU A 75 14.82 2.20 -1.88
N ILE A 76 13.94 1.90 -0.93
CA ILE A 76 14.31 1.67 0.49
C ILE A 76 15.32 0.53 0.60
N PHE A 77 15.06 -0.58 -0.09
CA PHE A 77 15.93 -1.74 -0.09
C PHE A 77 17.31 -1.45 -0.72
N GLN A 78 17.36 -0.58 -1.72
CA GLN A 78 18.61 -0.13 -2.33
C GLN A 78 19.39 0.81 -1.39
N LEU A 79 18.71 1.78 -0.77
CA LEU A 79 19.31 2.73 0.18
C LEU A 79 19.87 2.04 1.43
N THR A 80 19.19 1.00 1.92
CA THR A 80 19.62 0.27 3.12
C THR A 80 20.73 -0.76 2.83
N GLY A 81 21.03 -1.03 1.55
CA GLY A 81 22.03 -2.01 1.13
C GLY A 81 21.66 -3.46 1.48
N THR A 82 20.41 -3.71 1.89
CA THR A 82 19.91 -5.04 2.26
C THR A 82 19.80 -5.95 1.05
N LEU A 83 19.57 -5.42 -0.16
CA LEU A 83 19.61 -6.22 -1.40
C LEU A 83 20.96 -6.89 -1.63
N ALA A 84 22.06 -6.19 -1.34
CA ALA A 84 23.40 -6.74 -1.48
C ALA A 84 23.66 -7.87 -0.47
N LEU A 85 23.10 -7.77 0.74
CA LEU A 85 23.14 -8.87 1.72
C LEU A 85 22.32 -10.07 1.25
N THR A 86 21.08 -9.84 0.80
CA THR A 86 20.20 -10.89 0.29
C THR A 86 20.82 -11.61 -0.91
N GLN A 87 21.44 -10.88 -1.84
CA GLN A 87 22.13 -11.46 -2.99
C GLN A 87 23.34 -12.30 -2.59
N LYS A 88 24.12 -11.87 -1.58
CA LYS A 88 25.25 -12.65 -1.04
C LYS A 88 24.78 -13.97 -0.42
N ILE A 89 23.67 -13.94 0.32
CA ILE A 89 23.06 -15.13 0.91
C ILE A 89 22.53 -16.05 -0.19
N ALA A 90 21.79 -15.51 -1.17
CA ALA A 90 21.25 -16.28 -2.29
C ALA A 90 22.35 -16.96 -3.14
N LYS A 91 23.52 -16.32 -3.29
CA LYS A 91 24.68 -16.91 -3.98
C LYS A 91 25.23 -18.12 -3.21
N ILE A 92 25.33 -18.02 -1.88
CA ILE A 92 25.78 -19.14 -1.02
C ILE A 92 24.75 -20.28 -1.05
N GLU A 93 23.46 -19.97 -1.04
CA GLU A 93 22.40 -20.99 -1.16
C GLU A 93 22.42 -21.71 -2.50
N ARG A 94 22.64 -20.98 -3.60
CA ARG A 94 22.83 -21.58 -4.93
C ARG A 94 24.05 -22.48 -5.00
N LEU A 95 25.19 -22.06 -4.44
CA LEU A 95 26.42 -22.87 -4.42
C LEU A 95 26.28 -24.13 -3.54
N ALA A 96 25.52 -24.04 -2.44
CA ALA A 96 25.19 -25.19 -1.63
C ALA A 96 24.23 -26.17 -2.34
N ALA A 97 23.28 -25.66 -3.15
CA ALA A 97 22.39 -26.49 -3.96
C ALA A 97 23.12 -27.22 -5.10
N SER A 98 24.26 -26.70 -5.57
CA SER A 98 25.13 -27.35 -6.55
C SER A 98 26.03 -28.48 -5.95
N ASN A 99 25.74 -28.94 -4.73
CA ASN A 99 26.43 -30.03 -4.02
C ASN A 99 27.94 -29.79 -3.74
N GLN A 100 28.40 -28.54 -3.83
CA GLN A 100 29.80 -28.14 -3.65
C GLN A 100 30.14 -27.71 -2.20
N LEU A 101 29.17 -27.62 -1.29
CA LEU A 101 29.37 -27.15 0.08
C LEU A 101 28.75 -28.11 1.12
N ALA A 102 29.56 -28.54 2.09
CA ALA A 102 29.07 -29.30 3.25
C ALA A 102 28.10 -28.46 4.11
N PRO A 103 27.02 -29.04 4.65
CA PRO A 103 25.95 -28.33 5.35
C PRO A 103 26.41 -27.53 6.58
N ILE A 104 27.52 -27.93 7.21
CA ILE A 104 28.10 -27.25 8.39
C ILE A 104 28.81 -25.94 8.00
N LEU A 105 29.55 -25.93 6.88
CA LEU A 105 30.22 -24.72 6.37
C LEU A 105 29.22 -23.67 5.91
N LYS A 106 28.08 -24.11 5.34
CA LYS A 106 26.94 -23.24 4.98
C LYS A 106 26.43 -22.44 6.18
N GLN A 107 26.21 -23.11 7.31
CA GLN A 107 25.69 -22.45 8.51
C GLN A 107 26.70 -21.47 9.12
N GLN A 108 27.99 -21.78 9.07
CA GLN A 108 29.04 -20.88 9.56
C GLN A 108 29.19 -19.63 8.68
N MET A 109 29.17 -19.76 7.35
CA MET A 109 29.26 -18.62 6.44
C MET A 109 28.05 -17.69 6.55
N ILE A 110 26.84 -18.24 6.68
CA ILE A 110 25.63 -17.46 6.91
C ILE A 110 25.71 -16.74 8.26
N THR A 111 26.17 -17.42 9.31
CA THR A 111 26.29 -16.81 10.64
C THR A 111 27.31 -15.66 10.67
N ASN A 112 28.43 -15.79 9.95
CA ASN A 112 29.45 -14.74 9.86
C ASN A 112 28.95 -13.50 9.10
N ILE A 113 28.21 -13.69 8.00
CA ILE A 113 27.58 -12.58 7.25
C ILE A 113 26.51 -11.89 8.11
N LEU A 114 25.74 -12.67 8.88
CA LEU A 114 24.70 -12.13 9.75
C LEU A 114 25.29 -11.33 10.92
N GLN A 115 26.39 -11.77 11.52
CA GLN A 115 27.04 -11.04 12.62
C GLN A 115 27.69 -9.73 12.17
N ASN A 116 28.25 -9.67 10.96
CA ASN A 116 28.98 -8.49 10.48
C ASN A 116 28.12 -7.43 9.75
N GLY A 117 26.89 -7.76 9.34
CA GLY A 117 26.12 -6.90 8.43
C GLY A 117 24.72 -6.49 8.88
N THR A 118 24.17 -7.09 9.94
CA THR A 118 22.70 -7.18 10.07
C THR A 118 22.09 -6.17 11.03
N GLY A 119 22.70 -5.87 12.17
CA GLY A 119 22.07 -5.04 13.21
C GLY A 119 21.64 -3.66 12.71
N ALA A 120 22.61 -2.81 12.33
CA ALA A 120 22.33 -1.45 11.89
C ALA A 120 21.51 -1.37 10.58
N ARG A 121 21.69 -2.32 9.66
CA ARG A 121 20.98 -2.35 8.38
C ARG A 121 19.52 -2.79 8.54
N VAL A 122 19.25 -3.78 9.40
CA VAL A 122 17.88 -4.20 9.71
C VAL A 122 17.15 -3.11 10.49
N THR A 123 17.81 -2.47 11.46
CA THR A 123 17.21 -1.33 12.18
C THR A 123 16.92 -0.16 11.23
N GLY A 124 17.84 0.18 10.33
CA GLY A 124 17.63 1.20 9.29
C GLY A 124 16.46 0.86 8.36
N LEU A 125 16.33 -0.42 7.98
CA LEU A 125 15.20 -0.90 7.17
C LEU A 125 13.87 -0.74 7.92
N LEU A 126 13.82 -1.13 9.19
CA LEU A 126 12.61 -1.05 10.03
C LEU A 126 12.15 0.40 10.21
N ILE A 127 13.09 1.33 10.42
CA ILE A 127 12.78 2.77 10.50
C ILE A 127 12.23 3.26 9.17
N CYS A 128 12.85 2.90 8.05
CA CYS A 128 12.41 3.36 6.74
C CYS A 128 11.02 2.78 6.36
N TRP A 129 10.76 1.52 6.71
CA TRP A 129 9.48 0.84 6.47
C TRP A 129 8.32 1.38 7.31
N THR A 130 8.59 2.04 8.43
CA THR A 130 7.57 2.65 9.30
C THR A 130 7.35 4.13 8.99
N LEU A 131 8.41 4.86 8.65
CA LEU A 131 8.31 6.29 8.31
C LEU A 131 7.58 6.53 6.99
N VAL A 132 7.84 5.74 5.95
CA VAL A 132 7.25 5.97 4.62
C VAL A 132 5.71 5.88 4.65
N PRO A 133 5.08 4.86 5.25
CA PRO A 133 3.63 4.83 5.43
C PRO A 133 3.11 5.99 6.30
N LEU A 134 3.86 6.39 7.33
CA LEU A 134 3.46 7.49 8.22
C LEU A 134 3.42 8.84 7.48
N PHE A 135 4.45 9.14 6.69
CA PHE A 135 4.43 10.31 5.80
C PHE A 135 3.30 10.25 4.78
N GLY A 136 2.97 9.05 4.27
CA GLY A 136 1.83 8.85 3.38
C GLY A 136 0.50 9.22 4.04
N ILE A 137 0.25 8.75 5.26
CA ILE A 137 -0.99 9.03 6.01
C ILE A 137 -1.10 10.52 6.33
N VAL A 138 0.00 11.15 6.78
CA VAL A 138 0.03 12.59 7.05
C VAL A 138 -0.21 13.39 5.77
N GLY A 139 0.40 13.00 4.65
CA GLY A 139 0.19 13.65 3.35
C GLY A 139 -1.26 13.55 2.88
N ILE A 140 -1.91 12.40 3.06
CA ILE A 140 -3.31 12.19 2.67
C ILE A 140 -4.25 13.01 3.55
N THR A 141 -4.05 13.02 4.86
CA THR A 141 -4.88 13.79 5.80
C THR A 141 -4.73 15.29 5.56
N TRP A 142 -3.50 15.76 5.33
CA TRP A 142 -3.24 17.14 4.94
C TRP A 142 -3.93 17.52 3.61
N LEU A 143 -3.86 16.64 2.61
CA LEU A 143 -4.53 16.87 1.32
C LEU A 143 -6.05 16.90 1.46
N ALA A 144 -6.62 16.03 2.29
CA ALA A 144 -8.05 15.99 2.56
C ALA A 144 -8.53 17.30 3.20
N ASP A 145 -7.81 17.79 4.21
CA ASP A 145 -8.17 19.03 4.91
C ASP A 145 -8.07 20.26 3.99
N HIS A 146 -7.10 20.29 3.07
CA HIS A 146 -6.83 21.46 2.23
C HIS A 146 -7.60 21.47 0.88
N HIS A 147 -8.01 20.31 0.35
CA HIS A 147 -8.63 20.22 -0.98
C HIS A 147 -10.03 19.60 -1.03
N LEU A 148 -10.50 18.96 0.05
CA LEU A 148 -11.80 18.25 0.09
C LEU A 148 -12.84 18.91 1.02
N THR A 149 -12.59 20.12 1.54
CA THR A 149 -13.60 20.88 2.29
C THR A 149 -14.70 21.36 1.34
N ILE A 150 -15.77 20.59 1.23
CA ILE A 150 -17.04 21.11 0.73
C ILE A 150 -17.60 21.99 1.85
N ASP A 151 -17.25 23.27 1.80
CA ASP A 151 -17.80 24.31 2.66
C ASP A 151 -19.33 24.38 2.46
N GLU A 152 -20.07 24.74 3.50
CA GLU A 152 -21.55 24.82 3.52
C GLU A 152 -22.06 25.68 2.34
N LYS A 153 -21.32 26.75 2.02
CA LYS A 153 -21.59 27.63 0.88
C LYS A 153 -21.46 26.93 -0.47
N ARG A 154 -20.51 26.01 -0.60
CA ARG A 154 -20.30 25.23 -1.82
C ARG A 154 -21.39 24.16 -1.95
N TYR A 155 -21.83 23.59 -0.84
CA TYR A 155 -23.00 22.71 -0.81
C TYR A 155 -24.28 23.44 -1.26
N ASP A 156 -24.56 24.61 -0.70
CA ASP A 156 -25.72 25.43 -1.10
C ASP A 156 -25.66 25.82 -2.58
N SER A 157 -24.48 26.20 -3.09
CA SER A 157 -24.33 26.52 -4.52
C SER A 157 -24.60 25.34 -5.45
N ILE A 158 -24.26 24.11 -5.03
CA ILE A 158 -24.54 22.89 -5.78
C ILE A 158 -26.04 22.59 -5.74
N ARG A 159 -26.69 22.74 -4.58
CA ARG A 159 -28.15 22.58 -4.46
C ARG A 159 -28.90 23.56 -5.35
N ASP A 160 -28.52 24.83 -5.33
CA ASP A 160 -29.20 25.88 -6.11
C ASP A 160 -28.98 25.68 -7.63
N ALA A 161 -27.78 25.22 -8.04
CA ALA A 161 -27.50 24.84 -9.43
C ALA A 161 -28.33 23.62 -9.90
N LEU A 162 -28.65 22.71 -8.99
CA LEU A 162 -29.48 21.55 -9.29
C LEU A 162 -30.95 21.91 -9.47
N GLU A 163 -31.47 22.75 -8.60
CA GLU A 163 -32.86 23.22 -8.68
C GLU A 163 -33.09 24.01 -9.97
N THR A 164 -32.14 24.86 -10.36
CA THR A 164 -32.22 25.60 -11.63
C THR A 164 -32.17 24.71 -12.86
N THR A 165 -31.34 23.66 -12.87
CA THR A 165 -31.28 22.70 -13.98
C THR A 165 -32.57 21.87 -14.08
N ARG A 166 -33.17 21.49 -12.94
CA ARG A 166 -34.45 20.75 -12.88
C ARG A 166 -35.62 21.54 -13.49
N TYR A 167 -35.65 22.86 -13.30
CA TYR A 167 -36.68 23.73 -13.88
C TYR A 167 -36.56 23.89 -15.39
N GLN A 168 -35.37 23.71 -15.98
CA GLN A 168 -35.16 23.81 -17.42
C GLN A 168 -35.44 22.50 -18.18
N SER A 169 -35.49 21.36 -17.47
CA SER A 169 -35.76 20.04 -18.02
C SER A 169 -37.22 19.56 -17.83
N SER A 170 -38.09 20.37 -17.22
CA SER A 170 -39.55 20.13 -17.08
C SER A 170 -40.33 21.05 -18.01
#